data_AF-A0A7W7K4T6-F1
#
_entry.id   AF-A0A7W7K4T6-F1
#
_cell.length_a   1.000
_cell.length_b   1.000
_cell.length_c   1.000
_cell.angle_alpha   90.00
_cell.angle_beta   90.00
_cell.angle_gamma   90.00
#
_symmetry.space_group_name_H-M   'P 1'
#
loop_
_entity.id
_entity.type
_entity.pdbx_description
1 polymer ?
#
loop_
_entity_poly.entity_id
_entity_poly.type
_entity_poly.pdbx_seq_one_letter_code
_entity_poly.pdbx_strand_id
1 'polypeptide(L)'
;MIVDWKVDLVKEKSLWQVYRASTKLTKSKFNQYTYLVLFVINGFISANWAINVQCDQAYKAVLLASDIGFNLSVQILGFLIGGFAIFATVTDHKLMIKLATVPMGGEGISVFKNVFFNFLSVFYIFLITLSVSVVVKIVGGVELFKININFSSDGLNIIKTLVNCFSFFIVSGLVAFSIIRLKSFIWNIYQAFITFLAVSELMDKEKERKLRRCRPLRKKYGFPRR
;
A
#
# COMPACT_ATOMS: atom_id res chain seq x y z
N MET A 1 -24.50 13.44 15.57
CA MET A 1 -23.60 14.56 15.24
C MET A 1 -23.15 14.36 13.81
N ILE A 2 -23.58 15.21 12.88
CA ILE A 2 -23.08 15.18 11.50
C ILE A 2 -21.63 15.63 11.60
N VAL A 3 -20.70 14.67 11.61
CA VAL A 3 -19.29 14.99 11.42
C VAL A 3 -19.24 15.71 10.07
N ASP A 4 -18.78 16.97 10.07
CA ASP A 4 -18.57 17.69 8.83
C ASP A 4 -17.53 16.89 8.03
N TRP A 5 -18.01 16.21 6.98
CA TRP A 5 -17.20 15.30 6.17
C TRP A 5 -15.96 16.01 5.62
N LYS A 6 -16.02 17.34 5.48
CA LYS A 6 -14.88 18.19 5.11
C LYS A 6 -13.78 18.19 6.17
N VAL A 7 -14.16 18.32 7.45
CA VAL A 7 -13.22 18.34 8.57
C VAL A 7 -12.60 16.95 8.77
N ASP A 8 -13.38 15.89 8.55
CA ASP A 8 -12.84 14.53 8.63
C ASP A 8 -11.87 14.22 7.48
N LEU A 9 -12.08 14.73 6.26
CA LEU A 9 -11.17 14.50 5.13
C LEU A 9 -9.78 15.14 5.29
N VAL A 10 -9.66 16.23 6.06
CA VAL A 10 -8.41 17.01 6.19
C VAL A 10 -7.71 16.74 7.53
N LYS A 11 -8.21 15.79 8.32
CA LYS A 11 -7.74 15.54 9.69
C LYS A 11 -6.29 15.06 9.74
N GLU A 12 -5.86 14.28 8.75
CA GLU A 12 -4.55 13.66 8.72
C GLU A 12 -3.53 14.53 7.97
N LYS A 13 -2.47 14.97 8.66
CA LYS A 13 -1.47 15.92 8.14
C LYS A 13 -0.19 15.26 7.63
N SER A 14 -0.01 13.96 7.84
CA SER A 14 1.20 13.23 7.42
C SER A 14 0.89 11.83 6.91
N LEU A 15 1.71 11.33 5.98
CA LEU A 15 1.60 9.97 5.45
C LEU A 15 1.68 8.90 6.54
N TRP A 16 2.48 9.13 7.58
CA TRP A 16 2.57 8.23 8.72
C TRP A 16 1.26 8.17 9.52
N GLN A 17 0.59 9.30 9.73
CA GLN A 17 -0.73 9.32 10.39
C GLN A 17 -1.79 8.57 9.55
N VAL A 18 -1.77 8.75 8.22
CA VAL A 18 -2.64 8.02 7.31
C VAL A 18 -2.37 6.51 7.38
N TYR A 19 -1.09 6.10 7.37
CA TYR A 19 -0.70 4.71 7.52
C TYR A 19 -1.15 4.12 8.87
N ARG A 20 -0.95 4.85 9.97
CA ARG A 20 -1.39 4.39 11.29
C ARG A 20 -2.90 4.28 11.37
N ALA A 21 -3.64 5.21 10.78
CA ALA A 21 -5.09 5.14 10.69
C ALA A 21 -5.55 3.95 9.82
N SER A 22 -4.88 3.69 8.69
CA SER A 22 -5.21 2.57 7.79
C SER A 22 -4.92 1.20 8.41
N THR A 23 -3.96 1.09 9.33
CA THR A 23 -3.66 -0.20 9.99
C THR A 23 -4.75 -0.69 10.95
N LYS A 24 -5.71 0.17 11.32
CA LYS A 24 -6.89 -0.20 12.11
C LYS A 24 -7.98 -0.87 11.29
N LEU A 25 -7.92 -0.75 9.97
CA LEU A 25 -8.85 -1.39 9.04
C LEU A 25 -8.61 -2.91 9.05
N THR A 26 -9.68 -3.68 8.92
CA THR A 26 -9.70 -5.15 9.08
C THR A 26 -8.52 -5.84 8.38
N LYS A 27 -7.67 -6.50 9.17
CA LYS A 27 -6.56 -7.31 8.66
C LYS A 27 -7.07 -8.69 8.25
N SER A 28 -6.83 -9.08 6.99
CA SER A 28 -7.12 -10.44 6.54
C SER A 28 -6.20 -11.44 7.25
N LYS A 29 -6.80 -12.42 7.96
CA LYS A 29 -6.07 -13.50 8.65
C LYS A 29 -5.18 -14.29 7.69
N PHE A 30 -5.61 -14.43 6.42
CA PHE A 30 -4.83 -15.10 5.37
C PHE A 30 -3.49 -14.39 5.13
N ASN A 31 -3.51 -13.06 5.02
CA ASN A 31 -2.30 -12.27 4.78
C ASN A 31 -1.31 -12.37 5.94
N GLN A 32 -1.83 -12.38 7.17
CA GLN A 32 -1.00 -12.53 8.36
C GLN A 32 -0.36 -13.92 8.41
N TYR A 33 -1.11 -14.97 8.06
CA TYR A 33 -0.59 -16.33 7.97
C TYR A 33 0.48 -16.46 6.87
N THR A 34 0.22 -15.96 5.65
CA THR A 34 1.21 -15.98 4.56
C THR A 34 2.50 -15.24 4.94
N TYR A 35 2.38 -14.08 5.59
CA TYR A 35 3.54 -13.33 6.05
C TYR A 35 4.33 -14.12 7.10
N LEU A 36 3.64 -14.73 8.07
CA LEU A 36 4.30 -15.52 9.12
C LEU A 36 5.04 -16.73 8.54
N VAL A 37 4.44 -17.45 7.58
CA VAL A 37 5.11 -18.57 6.89
C VAL A 37 6.37 -18.09 6.17
N LEU A 38 6.30 -17.00 5.40
CA LEU A 38 7.46 -16.44 4.71
C LEU A 38 8.54 -15.94 5.69
N PHE A 39 8.13 -15.38 6.83
CA PHE A 39 9.04 -14.92 7.88
C PHE A 39 9.80 -16.08 8.50
N VAL A 40 9.13 -17.19 8.80
CA VAL A 40 9.75 -18.41 9.33
C VAL A 40 10.72 -19.03 8.32
N ILE A 41 10.34 -19.11 7.04
CA ILE A 41 11.21 -19.64 5.97
C ILE A 41 12.47 -18.77 5.82
N ASN A 42 12.32 -17.45 5.74
CA ASN A 42 13.47 -16.54 5.66
C ASN A 42 14.37 -16.63 6.90
N GLY A 43 13.78 -16.77 8.08
CA GLY A 43 14.51 -16.98 9.34
C GLY A 43 15.32 -18.28 9.32
N PHE A 44 14.72 -19.36 8.84
CA PHE A 44 15.40 -20.66 8.72
C PHE A 44 16.58 -20.61 7.74
N ILE A 45 16.40 -19.98 6.57
CA ILE A 45 17.49 -19.81 5.59
C ILE A 45 18.63 -18.97 6.20
N SER A 46 18.29 -17.84 6.83
CA SER A 46 19.26 -16.95 7.48
C SER A 46 20.02 -17.65 8.60
N ALA A 47 19.34 -18.47 9.41
CA ALA A 47 19.96 -19.24 10.48
C ALA A 47 20.92 -20.31 9.94
N ASN A 48 20.55 -21.00 8.86
CA ASN A 48 21.44 -21.97 8.21
C ASN A 48 22.73 -21.32 7.70
N TRP A 49 22.64 -20.14 7.10
CA TRP A 49 23.83 -19.40 6.66
C TRP A 49 24.69 -18.92 7.81
N ALA A 50 24.08 -18.50 8.92
CA ALA A 50 24.79 -18.09 10.13
C ALA A 50 25.56 -19.26 10.77
N ILE A 51 24.93 -20.45 10.89
CA ILE A 51 25.56 -21.65 11.48
C ILE A 51 26.73 -22.14 10.61
N ASN A 52 26.58 -22.13 9.29
CA ASN A 52 27.61 -22.60 8.35
C ASN A 52 28.62 -21.52 7.93
N VAL A 53 28.55 -20.31 8.49
CA VAL A 53 29.42 -19.16 8.19
C VAL A 53 29.52 -18.87 6.67
N GLN A 54 28.39 -18.95 5.96
CA GLN A 54 28.32 -18.81 4.50
C GLN A 54 28.20 -17.33 4.08
N CYS A 55 29.25 -16.54 4.33
CA CYS A 55 29.25 -15.10 4.11
C CYS A 55 28.91 -14.69 2.67
N ASP A 56 29.50 -15.35 1.67
CA ASP A 56 29.31 -15.03 0.24
C ASP A 56 27.86 -15.29 -0.23
N GLN A 57 27.27 -16.40 0.22
CA GLN A 57 25.88 -16.74 -0.12
C GLN A 57 24.91 -15.75 0.50
N ALA A 58 25.10 -15.42 1.78
CA ALA A 58 24.27 -14.43 2.48
C ALA A 58 24.38 -13.06 1.80
N TYR A 59 25.58 -12.63 1.43
CA TYR A 59 25.80 -11.37 0.71
C TYR A 59 25.08 -11.33 -0.64
N LYS A 60 25.27 -12.34 -1.49
CA LYS A 60 24.59 -12.45 -2.79
C LYS A 60 23.09 -12.43 -2.64
N ALA A 61 22.56 -13.10 -1.62
CA ALA A 61 21.13 -13.11 -1.32
C ALA A 61 20.61 -11.74 -0.87
N VAL A 62 21.37 -10.98 -0.05
CA VAL A 62 21.03 -9.59 0.31
C VAL A 62 20.91 -8.72 -0.93
N LEU A 63 21.92 -8.76 -1.81
CA LEU A 63 21.92 -7.96 -3.04
C LEU A 63 20.75 -8.32 -3.95
N LEU A 64 20.51 -9.61 -4.18
CA LEU A 64 19.40 -10.09 -4.99
C LEU A 64 18.05 -9.67 -4.40
N ALA A 65 17.85 -9.82 -3.09
CA ALA A 65 16.61 -9.39 -2.44
C ALA A 65 16.43 -7.87 -2.55
N SER A 66 17.51 -7.11 -2.42
CA SER A 66 17.50 -5.66 -2.58
C SER A 66 17.16 -5.23 -4.00
N ASP A 67 17.71 -5.91 -5.01
CA ASP A 67 17.42 -5.66 -6.42
C ASP A 67 15.96 -5.93 -6.76
N ILE A 68 15.42 -7.06 -6.28
CA ILE A 68 13.99 -7.36 -6.42
C ILE A 68 13.16 -6.27 -5.74
N GLY A 69 13.49 -5.90 -4.50
CA GLY A 69 12.78 -4.86 -3.75
C GLY A 69 12.82 -3.51 -4.45
N PHE A 70 13.97 -3.12 -5.00
CA PHE A 70 14.14 -1.89 -5.75
C PHE A 70 13.29 -1.88 -7.02
N ASN A 71 13.46 -2.88 -7.89
CA ASN A 71 12.76 -2.94 -9.18
C ASN A 71 11.24 -2.99 -8.99
N LEU A 72 10.77 -3.81 -8.05
CA LEU A 72 9.36 -3.93 -7.75
C LEU A 72 8.81 -2.62 -7.18
N SER A 73 9.53 -1.97 -6.25
CA SER A 73 9.07 -0.71 -5.67
C SER A 73 9.01 0.42 -6.69
N VAL A 74 10.00 0.57 -7.57
CA VAL A 74 9.98 1.61 -8.63
C VAL A 74 8.78 1.41 -9.56
N GLN A 75 8.55 0.18 -10.02
CA GLN A 75 7.44 -0.13 -10.94
C GLN A 75 6.08 0.13 -10.28
N ILE A 76 5.88 -0.34 -9.05
CA ILE A 76 4.61 -0.19 -8.33
C ILE A 76 4.38 1.26 -7.92
N LEU A 77 5.40 2.01 -7.48
CA LEU A 77 5.26 3.45 -7.18
C LEU A 77 4.89 4.23 -8.44
N GLY A 78 5.54 3.95 -9.58
CA GLY A 78 5.18 4.56 -10.86
C GLY A 78 3.74 4.26 -11.27
N PHE A 79 3.31 3.00 -11.15
CA PHE A 79 1.92 2.60 -11.37
C PHE A 79 0.95 3.32 -10.44
N LEU A 80 1.25 3.42 -9.14
CA LEU A 80 0.40 4.10 -8.18
C LEU A 80 0.26 5.59 -8.50
N ILE A 81 1.35 6.28 -8.82
CA ILE A 81 1.33 7.71 -9.18
C ILE A 81 0.52 7.94 -10.45
N GLY A 82 0.77 7.16 -11.50
CA GLY A 82 0.03 7.25 -12.77
C GLY A 82 -1.45 6.91 -12.61
N GLY A 83 -1.74 5.82 -11.89
CA GLY A 83 -3.11 5.39 -11.59
C GLY A 83 -3.87 6.43 -10.78
N PHE A 84 -3.21 7.08 -9.81
CA PHE A 84 -3.80 8.18 -9.05
C PHE A 84 -4.10 9.39 -9.91
N ALA A 85 -3.20 9.78 -10.81
CA ALA A 85 -3.42 10.90 -11.73
C ALA A 85 -4.63 10.66 -12.67
N ILE A 86 -4.76 9.44 -13.21
CA ILE A 86 -5.91 9.05 -14.03
C ILE A 86 -7.18 9.05 -13.18
N PHE A 87 -7.14 8.47 -11.98
CA PHE A 87 -8.29 8.46 -11.07
C PHE A 87 -8.76 9.88 -10.72
N ALA A 88 -7.82 10.78 -10.43
CA ALA A 88 -8.13 12.17 -10.09
C ALA A 88 -8.72 12.97 -11.27
N THR A 89 -8.33 12.65 -12.51
CA THR A 89 -8.82 13.37 -13.71
C THR A 89 -10.12 12.81 -14.27
N VAL A 90 -10.32 11.48 -14.22
CA VAL A 90 -11.50 10.81 -14.82
C VAL A 90 -12.71 10.82 -13.89
N THR A 91 -12.50 10.83 -12.58
CA THR A 91 -13.61 10.67 -11.63
C THR A 91 -14.43 11.95 -11.47
N ASP A 92 -15.74 11.86 -11.68
CA ASP A 92 -16.66 12.99 -11.48
C ASP A 92 -16.64 13.46 -10.02
N HIS A 93 -16.37 14.75 -9.83
CA HIS A 93 -16.33 15.41 -8.53
C HIS A 93 -17.62 15.20 -7.72
N LYS A 94 -18.79 15.16 -8.38
CA LYS A 94 -20.08 14.91 -7.72
C LYS A 94 -20.17 13.52 -7.11
N LEU A 95 -19.55 12.54 -7.77
CA LEU A 95 -19.52 11.16 -7.32
C LEU A 95 -18.55 11.00 -6.14
N MET A 96 -17.38 11.65 -6.18
CA MET A 96 -16.47 11.71 -5.04
C MET A 96 -17.14 12.31 -3.79
N ILE A 97 -17.86 13.42 -3.94
CA ILE A 97 -18.58 14.05 -2.83
C ILE A 97 -19.63 13.08 -2.25
N LYS A 98 -20.40 12.39 -3.09
CA LYS A 98 -21.41 11.46 -2.60
C LYS A 98 -20.78 10.26 -1.88
N LEU A 99 -19.66 9.73 -2.37
CA LEU A 99 -18.90 8.68 -1.69
C LEU A 99 -18.28 9.16 -0.37
N ALA A 100 -17.89 10.43 -0.26
CA ALA A 100 -17.42 11.03 0.99
C ALA A 100 -18.54 11.16 2.03
N THR A 101 -19.80 11.30 1.58
CA THR A 101 -20.97 11.37 2.47
C THR A 101 -21.53 10.01 2.88
N VAL A 102 -21.19 8.93 2.17
CA VAL A 102 -21.64 7.57 2.52
C VAL A 102 -20.68 6.97 3.56
N PRO A 103 -21.14 6.73 4.80
CA PRO A 103 -20.34 6.04 5.79
C PRO A 103 -20.20 4.56 5.41
N MET A 104 -19.01 4.00 5.60
CA MET A 104 -18.79 2.57 5.48
C MET A 104 -19.32 1.87 6.74
N GLY A 105 -20.09 0.80 6.56
CA GLY A 105 -20.76 0.10 7.66
C GLY A 105 -19.77 -0.34 8.75
N GLY A 106 -19.96 0.14 9.98
CA GLY A 106 -19.23 -0.29 11.18
C GLY A 106 -18.09 0.60 11.65
N GLU A 107 -17.41 1.37 10.77
CA GLU A 107 -16.15 2.05 11.14
C GLU A 107 -16.22 3.59 11.20
N GLY A 108 -17.35 4.20 10.86
CA GLY A 108 -17.53 5.67 10.94
C GLY A 108 -16.67 6.48 9.97
N ILE A 109 -15.92 5.82 9.08
CA ILE A 109 -15.07 6.41 8.04
C ILE A 109 -15.83 6.35 6.71
N SER A 110 -15.70 7.39 5.87
CA SER A 110 -16.31 7.40 4.54
C SER A 110 -15.66 6.38 3.60
N VAL A 111 -16.45 5.85 2.66
CA VAL A 111 -15.96 4.88 1.67
C VAL A 111 -14.79 5.46 0.87
N PHE A 112 -14.89 6.73 0.47
CA PHE A 112 -13.82 7.44 -0.24
C PHE A 112 -12.53 7.52 0.58
N LYS A 113 -12.62 7.91 1.86
CA LYS A 113 -11.46 8.03 2.75
C LYS A 113 -10.78 6.68 2.97
N ASN A 114 -11.55 5.60 3.08
CA ASN A 114 -10.99 4.25 3.20
C ASN A 114 -10.16 3.85 1.97
N VAL A 115 -10.71 4.04 0.77
CA VAL A 115 -10.01 3.73 -0.49
C VAL A 115 -8.72 4.53 -0.62
N PHE A 116 -8.79 5.83 -0.33
CA PHE A 116 -7.63 6.72 -0.37
C PHE A 116 -6.56 6.35 0.67
N PHE A 117 -6.96 5.96 1.87
CA PHE A 117 -6.05 5.56 2.93
C PHE A 117 -5.36 4.24 2.63
N ASN A 118 -6.08 3.29 2.07
CA ASN A 118 -5.49 2.04 1.64
C ASN A 118 -4.49 2.25 0.49
N PHE A 119 -4.82 3.12 -0.46
CA PHE A 119 -3.91 3.54 -1.52
C PHE A 119 -2.62 4.16 -0.96
N LEU A 120 -2.73 5.18 -0.11
CA LEU A 120 -1.58 5.84 0.50
C LEU A 120 -0.77 4.91 1.41
N SER A 121 -1.43 3.97 2.09
CA SER A 121 -0.75 2.98 2.93
C SER A 121 0.17 2.07 2.13
N VAL A 122 -0.27 1.66 0.94
CA VAL A 122 0.51 0.78 0.05
C VAL A 122 1.65 1.57 -0.56
N PHE A 123 1.38 2.80 -1.02
CA PHE A 123 2.39 3.74 -1.48
C PHE A 123 3.51 3.94 -0.44
N TYR A 124 3.15 4.17 0.83
CA TYR A 124 4.11 4.35 1.92
C TYR A 124 5.01 3.12 2.15
N ILE A 125 4.45 1.91 2.14
CA ILE A 125 5.23 0.68 2.32
C ILE A 125 6.22 0.48 1.17
N PHE A 126 5.82 0.76 -0.08
CA PHE A 126 6.71 0.69 -1.22
C PHE A 126 7.79 1.76 -1.18
N LEU A 127 7.51 2.95 -0.65
CA LEU A 127 8.52 3.98 -0.43
C LEU A 127 9.57 3.55 0.60
N ILE A 128 9.16 2.93 1.71
CA ILE A 128 10.10 2.34 2.69
C ILE A 128 10.93 1.24 2.03
N THR A 129 10.29 0.35 1.29
CA THR A 129 10.97 -0.76 0.60
C THR A 129 12.02 -0.26 -0.38
N LEU A 130 11.67 0.74 -1.20
CA LEU A 130 12.61 1.42 -2.08
C LEU A 130 13.77 2.02 -1.30
N SER A 131 13.48 2.76 -0.23
CA SER A 131 14.51 3.45 0.58
C SER A 131 15.49 2.47 1.20
N VAL A 132 14.99 1.39 1.79
CA VAL A 132 15.83 0.33 2.38
C VAL A 132 16.65 -0.37 1.29
N SER A 133 16.04 -0.73 0.16
CA SER A 133 16.77 -1.33 -0.97
C SER A 133 17.90 -0.43 -1.49
N VAL A 134 17.64 0.88 -1.64
CA VAL A 134 18.65 1.85 -2.06
C VAL A 134 19.79 1.93 -1.05
N VAL A 135 19.48 2.02 0.25
CA VAL A 135 20.51 2.03 1.31
C VAL A 135 21.36 0.78 1.24
N VAL A 136 20.75 -0.41 1.12
CA VAL A 136 21.47 -1.69 1.03
C VAL A 136 22.39 -1.75 -0.19
N LYS A 137 21.94 -1.23 -1.34
CA LYS A 137 22.74 -1.19 -2.58
C LYS A 137 23.89 -0.19 -2.49
N ILE A 138 23.69 0.97 -1.89
CA ILE A 138 24.74 1.99 -1.71
C ILE A 138 25.78 1.51 -0.68
N VAL A 139 25.32 0.96 0.44
CA VAL A 139 26.17 0.40 1.49
C VAL A 139 26.89 -0.87 1.02
N GLY A 140 26.43 -1.48 -0.09
CA GLY A 140 27.13 -2.55 -0.78
C GLY A 140 27.26 -3.83 0.05
N GLY A 141 26.23 -4.16 0.86
CA GLY A 141 26.18 -5.38 1.68
C GLY A 141 27.53 -5.78 2.31
N VAL A 142 27.98 -5.12 3.38
CA VAL A 142 29.15 -5.55 4.18
C VAL A 142 30.51 -5.62 3.42
N GLU A 143 30.59 -5.38 2.11
CA GLU A 143 31.89 -5.17 1.43
C GLU A 143 32.64 -3.94 1.96
N LEU A 144 31.95 -3.05 2.69
CA LEU A 144 32.57 -1.99 3.51
C LEU A 144 33.60 -2.53 4.52
N PHE A 145 33.49 -3.79 4.96
CA PHE A 145 34.48 -4.45 5.84
C PHE A 145 35.56 -5.21 5.07
N LYS A 146 35.86 -4.82 3.83
CA LYS A 146 37.20 -5.02 3.23
C LYS A 146 38.27 -4.12 3.88
N ILE A 147 37.99 -3.53 5.05
CA ILE A 147 39.04 -2.98 5.90
C ILE A 147 39.93 -4.16 6.28
N ASN A 148 41.19 -4.08 5.85
CA ASN A 148 42.26 -5.05 6.00
C ASN A 148 42.73 -5.06 7.47
N ILE A 149 41.81 -5.30 8.41
CA ILE A 149 42.13 -5.37 9.83
C ILE A 149 42.68 -6.76 10.09
N ASN A 150 43.95 -6.84 10.48
CA ASN A 150 44.69 -8.05 10.90
C ASN A 150 44.12 -8.69 12.20
N PHE A 151 42.81 -8.62 12.41
CA PHE A 151 42.12 -9.40 13.42
C PHE A 151 41.93 -10.81 12.86
N SER A 152 42.21 -11.84 13.67
CA SER A 152 42.07 -13.26 13.34
C SER A 152 40.91 -13.50 12.36
N SER A 153 41.23 -14.08 11.19
CA SER A 153 40.36 -14.18 10.00
C SER A 153 38.97 -14.72 10.29
N ASP A 154 38.83 -15.55 11.33
CA ASP A 154 37.61 -16.31 11.59
C ASP A 154 36.57 -15.47 12.34
N GLY A 155 36.97 -14.61 13.28
CA GLY A 155 36.05 -13.76 14.04
C GLY A 155 35.36 -12.71 13.18
N LEU A 156 36.11 -12.10 12.25
CA LEU A 156 35.55 -11.12 11.31
C LEU A 156 34.57 -11.77 10.32
N ASN A 157 34.82 -13.01 9.90
CA ASN A 157 33.92 -13.72 9.00
C ASN A 157 32.57 -14.07 9.66
N ILE A 158 32.57 -14.38 10.96
CA ILE A 158 31.33 -14.61 11.71
C ILE A 158 30.50 -13.32 11.79
N ILE A 159 31.12 -12.19 12.17
CA ILE A 159 30.42 -10.90 12.27
C ILE A 159 29.86 -10.49 10.91
N LYS A 160 30.66 -10.60 9.83
CA LYS A 160 30.20 -10.30 8.46
C LYS A 160 29.01 -11.16 8.06
N THR A 161 29.07 -12.46 8.35
CA THR A 161 27.97 -13.39 8.06
C THR A 161 26.72 -13.02 8.83
N LEU A 162 26.82 -12.70 10.13
CA LEU A 162 25.69 -12.30 10.96
C LEU A 162 25.03 -11.02 10.45
N VAL A 163 25.82 -10.01 10.09
CA VAL A 163 25.30 -8.74 9.52
C VAL A 163 24.61 -8.99 8.19
N ASN A 164 25.18 -9.82 7.31
CA ASN A 164 24.56 -10.19 6.03
C ASN A 164 23.26 -10.99 6.24
N CYS A 165 23.22 -11.95 7.16
CA CYS A 165 22.02 -12.72 7.48
C CYS A 165 20.91 -11.83 8.03
N PHE A 166 21.24 -10.91 8.95
CA PHE A 166 20.29 -9.95 9.50
C PHE A 166 19.76 -8.99 8.44
N SER A 167 20.65 -8.49 7.57
CA SER A 167 20.28 -7.64 6.44
C SER A 167 19.36 -8.38 5.47
N PHE A 168 19.67 -9.63 5.14
CA PHE A 168 18.85 -10.45 4.25
C PHE A 168 17.47 -10.67 4.85
N PHE A 169 17.40 -10.99 6.14
CA PHE A 169 16.14 -11.20 6.85
C PHE A 169 15.23 -9.98 6.82
N ILE A 170 15.80 -8.79 7.07
CA ILE A 170 15.04 -7.52 7.01
C ILE A 170 14.57 -7.23 5.59
N VAL A 171 15.47 -7.27 4.60
CA VAL A 171 15.16 -6.88 3.22
C VAL A 171 14.16 -7.85 2.59
N SER A 172 14.39 -9.16 2.71
CA SER A 172 13.48 -10.19 2.20
C SER A 172 12.11 -10.12 2.88
N GLY A 173 12.07 -9.91 4.20
CA GLY A 173 10.84 -9.72 4.96
C GLY A 173 10.05 -8.50 4.49
N LEU A 174 10.74 -7.39 4.22
CA LEU A 174 10.13 -6.16 3.73
C LEU A 174 9.57 -6.29 2.31
N VAL A 175 10.29 -6.98 1.42
CA VAL A 175 9.82 -7.30 0.06
C VAL A 175 8.59 -8.20 0.11
N ALA A 176 8.63 -9.27 0.91
CA ALA A 176 7.50 -10.17 1.10
C ALA A 176 6.27 -9.45 1.65
N PHE A 177 6.45 -8.59 2.66
CA PHE A 177 5.38 -7.77 3.21
C PHE A 177 4.75 -6.85 2.15
N SER A 178 5.57 -6.24 1.30
CA SER A 178 5.12 -5.37 0.22
C SER A 178 4.28 -6.10 -0.82
N ILE A 179 4.67 -7.32 -1.21
CA ILE A 179 3.90 -8.16 -2.15
C ILE A 179 2.53 -8.53 -1.57
N ILE A 180 2.46 -8.92 -0.30
CA ILE A 180 1.19 -9.25 0.38
C ILE A 180 0.27 -8.02 0.44
N ARG A 181 0.86 -6.84 0.68
CA ARG A 181 0.14 -5.57 0.68
C ARG A 181 -0.37 -5.20 -0.70
N LEU A 182 0.40 -5.46 -1.75
CA LEU A 182 -0.04 -5.28 -3.13
C LEU A 182 -1.24 -6.17 -3.48
N LYS A 183 -1.24 -7.45 -3.08
CA LYS A 183 -2.40 -8.33 -3.27
C LYS A 183 -3.66 -7.76 -2.62
N SER A 184 -3.53 -7.31 -1.37
CA SER A 184 -4.65 -6.72 -0.60
C SER A 184 -5.15 -5.44 -1.23
N PHE A 185 -4.23 -4.64 -1.75
CA PHE A 185 -4.52 -3.41 -2.45
C PHE A 185 -5.36 -3.63 -3.70
N ILE A 186 -4.97 -4.59 -4.55
CA ILE A 186 -5.72 -4.94 -5.76
C ILE A 186 -7.15 -5.35 -5.41
N TRP A 187 -7.33 -6.18 -4.38
CA TRP A 187 -8.65 -6.58 -3.90
C TRP A 187 -9.47 -5.38 -3.42
N ASN A 188 -8.87 -4.49 -2.65
CA ASN A 188 -9.54 -3.30 -2.14
C ASN A 188 -9.92 -2.33 -3.26
N ILE A 189 -9.10 -2.19 -4.31
CA ILE A 189 -9.46 -1.42 -5.52
C ILE A 189 -10.66 -2.05 -6.21
N TYR A 190 -10.67 -3.37 -6.38
CA TYR A 190 -11.79 -4.07 -7.00
C TYR A 190 -13.11 -3.81 -6.25
N GLN A 191 -13.09 -3.94 -4.92
CA GLN A 191 -14.26 -3.67 -4.07
C GLN A 191 -14.68 -2.20 -4.13
N ALA A 192 -13.72 -1.27 -4.14
CA ALA A 192 -13.96 0.16 -4.29
C ALA A 192 -14.65 0.47 -5.63
N PHE A 193 -14.18 -0.15 -6.72
CA PHE A 193 -14.70 0.05 -8.06
C PHE A 193 -16.13 -0.49 -8.22
N ILE A 194 -16.43 -1.67 -7.67
CA ILE A 194 -17.82 -2.17 -7.64
C ILE A 194 -18.73 -1.23 -6.87
N THR A 195 -18.28 -0.76 -5.71
CA THR A 195 -19.05 0.18 -4.88
C THR A 195 -19.27 1.49 -5.64
N PHE A 196 -18.25 1.96 -6.35
CA PHE A 196 -18.33 3.15 -7.19
C PHE A 196 -19.41 3.01 -8.29
N LEU A 197 -19.41 1.89 -9.03
CA LEU A 197 -20.40 1.60 -10.07
C LEU A 197 -21.83 1.48 -9.52
N ALA A 198 -21.98 0.81 -8.38
CA ALA A 198 -23.28 0.68 -7.73
C ALA A 198 -23.84 2.06 -7.30
N VAL A 199 -22.98 2.92 -6.75
CA VAL A 199 -23.37 4.28 -6.33
C VAL A 199 -23.66 5.18 -7.54
N SER A 200 -22.92 5.06 -8.65
CA SER A 200 -23.20 5.82 -9.87
C SER A 200 -24.54 5.44 -10.48
N GLU A 201 -24.89 4.16 -10.54
CA GLU A 201 -26.18 3.71 -11.06
C GLU A 201 -27.35 4.23 -10.21
N LEU A 202 -27.18 4.24 -8.88
CA LEU A 202 -28.16 4.81 -7.96
C LEU A 202 -28.34 6.33 -8.17
N MET A 203 -27.27 7.05 -8.47
CA MET A 203 -27.32 8.48 -8.80
C MET A 203 -28.15 8.74 -10.06
N ASP A 204 -27.92 7.95 -11.11
CA ASP A 204 -28.65 8.12 -12.37
C ASP A 204 -30.13 7.81 -12.21
N LYS A 205 -30.47 6.73 -11.50
CA LYS A 205 -31.86 6.40 -11.14
C LYS A 205 -32.54 7.51 -10.31
N GLU A 206 -31.82 8.12 -9.37
CA GLU A 206 -32.35 9.23 -8.57
C GLU A 206 -32.62 10.48 -9.43
N LYS A 207 -31.72 10.78 -10.37
CA LYS A 207 -31.85 11.89 -11.32
C LYS A 207 -33.06 11.69 -12.24
N GLU A 208 -33.25 10.49 -12.78
CA GLU A 208 -34.43 10.14 -13.57
C GLU A 208 -35.73 10.26 -12.77
N ARG A 209 -35.76 9.80 -11.51
CA ARG A 209 -36.93 9.92 -10.64
C ARG A 209 -37.30 11.39 -10.40
N LYS A 210 -36.33 12.26 -10.16
CA LYS A 210 -36.55 13.71 -10.02
C LYS A 210 -37.12 14.31 -11.31
N LEU A 211 -36.57 13.95 -12.47
CA LEU A 211 -37.08 14.38 -13.78
C LEU A 211 -38.52 13.90 -14.04
N ARG A 212 -38.86 12.66 -13.66
CA ARG A 212 -40.24 12.15 -13.77
C ARG A 212 -41.21 12.89 -12.84
N ARG A 213 -40.81 13.26 -11.62
CA ARG A 213 -41.66 14.07 -10.71
C ARG A 213 -41.87 15.51 -11.18
N CYS A 214 -40.92 16.11 -11.89
CA CYS A 214 -41.09 17.46 -12.45
C CYS A 214 -41.93 17.48 -13.74
N ARG A 215 -42.06 16.33 -14.42
CA ARG A 215 -42.83 16.20 -15.68
C ARG A 215 -44.35 16.48 -15.55
N PRO A 216 -45.09 16.07 -14.50
CA PRO A 216 -46.51 16.39 -14.34
C PRO A 216 -46.78 17.89 -14.11
N LEU A 217 -45.83 18.66 -13.57
CA LEU A 217 -46.01 20.11 -13.37
C LEU A 217 -45.96 20.89 -14.70
N ARG A 218 -45.18 20.41 -15.68
CA ARG A 218 -45.11 21.06 -17.01
C ARG A 218 -46.38 20.89 -17.83
N LYS A 219 -47.14 19.81 -17.61
CA LYS A 219 -48.48 19.61 -18.19
C LYS A 219 -49.56 20.45 -17.48
N LYS A 220 -49.39 20.76 -16.20
CA LYS A 220 -50.39 21.49 -15.40
C LYS A 220 -50.29 23.03 -15.53
N TYR A 221 -49.12 23.56 -15.90
CA TYR A 221 -48.86 25.00 -15.99
C TYR A 221 -48.57 25.53 -17.41
N GLY A 222 -48.80 24.74 -18.47
CA GLY A 222 -48.85 25.23 -19.85
C GLY A 222 -47.78 26.25 -20.24
N PHE A 223 -46.49 25.92 -20.10
CA PHE A 223 -45.45 26.83 -20.58
C PHE A 223 -45.52 26.92 -22.11
N PRO A 224 -45.73 28.12 -22.68
CA PRO A 224 -45.83 28.29 -24.13
C PRO A 224 -44.49 27.96 -24.79
N ARG A 225 -44.55 27.25 -25.90
CA ARG A 225 -43.39 27.08 -26.79
C ARG A 225 -43.08 28.46 -27.38
N ARG A 226 -41.93 29.02 -27.02
CA ARG A 226 -41.23 30.00 -27.84
C ARG A 226 -40.11 29.28 -28.55
#